data_AF-A0A3Q0JKX2-F1
#
_entry.id   AF-A0A3Q0JKX2-F1
#
_cell.length_a   1.000
_cell.length_b   1.000
_cell.length_c   1.000
_cell.angle_alpha   90.00
_cell.angle_beta   90.00
_cell.angle_gamma   90.00
#
_symmetry.space_group_name_H-M   'P 1'
#
loop_
_entity.id
_entity.type
_entity.pdbx_description
1 polymer ?
#
loop_
_entity_poly.entity_id
_entity_poly.type
_entity_poly.pdbx_seq_one_letter_code
_entity_poly.pdbx_strand_id
1 'polypeptide(L)'
;DLLENYCWYDDLMNLARLAFSFTILLTYPIECLVTRSVLLQVLNAYHSTDKQHVGFTLAIVLITYFISITTDCLGVVLELNGVLAAVPLAFILPALSYLKLESGSIFSKQKLPALGLALFGVMVAFVGLIQILYAIQSGSVSKCMHGLAMPYCNKTQLNGTRN
;
A
#
# COMPACT_ATOMS: atom_id res chain seq x y z
N ASP A 1 10.73 -6.84 0.22
CA ASP A 1 10.36 -8.27 0.30
C ASP A 1 10.94 -9.10 -0.85
N LEU A 2 10.55 -8.91 -2.12
CA LEU A 2 11.09 -9.75 -3.20
C LEU A 2 12.62 -9.65 -3.35
N LEU A 3 13.19 -8.46 -3.21
CA LEU A 3 14.63 -8.22 -3.33
C LEU A 3 15.43 -8.69 -2.09
N GLU A 4 14.76 -8.99 -0.97
CA GLU A 4 15.37 -9.67 0.19
C GLU A 4 15.65 -11.15 -0.14
N ASN A 5 14.90 -11.68 -1.12
CA ASN A 5 15.20 -12.77 -2.07
C ASN A 5 16.66 -13.16 -2.39
N TYR A 6 17.55 -12.18 -2.32
CA TYR A 6 18.78 -12.23 -3.09
C TYR A 6 19.96 -11.82 -2.23
N CYS A 7 21.08 -12.46 -2.51
CA CYS A 7 22.29 -12.27 -1.74
C CYS A 7 22.90 -10.90 -2.01
N TRP A 8 23.60 -10.35 -1.01
CA TRP A 8 24.24 -9.03 -1.09
C TRP A 8 25.42 -8.96 -2.07
N TYR A 9 25.96 -10.09 -2.51
CA TYR A 9 27.06 -10.15 -3.47
C TYR A 9 26.61 -10.10 -4.93
N ASP A 10 25.30 -10.02 -5.21
CA ASP A 10 24.77 -9.94 -6.57
C ASP A 10 24.69 -8.47 -7.02
N ASP A 11 25.59 -8.09 -7.93
CA ASP A 11 25.70 -6.71 -8.44
C ASP A 11 24.45 -6.25 -9.20
N LEU A 12 23.80 -7.14 -9.96
CA LEU A 12 22.58 -6.83 -10.70
C LEU A 12 21.43 -6.55 -9.73
N MET A 13 21.32 -7.35 -8.67
CA MET A 13 20.32 -7.13 -7.65
C MET A 13 20.57 -5.86 -6.85
N ASN A 14 21.82 -5.56 -6.51
CA ASN A 14 22.18 -4.32 -5.82
C ASN A 14 21.83 -3.09 -6.67
N LEU A 15 22.05 -3.15 -7.99
CA LEU A 15 21.59 -2.11 -8.92
C LEU A 15 20.06 -1.98 -8.89
N ALA A 16 19.31 -3.08 -8.89
CA ALA A 16 17.86 -3.06 -8.78
C ALA A 16 17.38 -2.43 -7.45
N ARG A 17 18.05 -2.72 -6.33
CA ARG A 17 17.77 -2.10 -5.02
C ARG A 17 17.97 -0.58 -5.07
N LEU A 18 19.05 -0.12 -5.71
CA LEU A 18 19.32 1.31 -5.89
C LEU A 18 18.26 1.98 -6.77
N ALA A 19 17.91 1.37 -7.91
CA ALA A 19 16.92 1.90 -8.82
C ALA A 19 15.54 2.01 -8.15
N PHE A 20 15.11 0.97 -7.43
CA PHE A 20 13.87 0.97 -6.67
C PHE A 20 13.87 2.03 -5.57
N SER A 21 14.97 2.16 -4.82
CA SER A 21 15.11 3.17 -3.76
C SER A 21 15.03 4.59 -4.33
N PHE A 22 15.65 4.83 -5.48
CA PHE A 22 15.58 6.12 -6.18
C PHE A 22 14.15 6.43 -6.64
N THR A 23 13.43 5.45 -7.18
CA THR A 23 12.01 5.62 -7.53
C THR A 23 11.18 6.01 -6.32
N ILE A 24 11.32 5.30 -5.19
CA ILE A 24 10.58 5.62 -3.96
C ILE A 24 10.92 7.02 -3.43
N LEU A 25 12.21 7.41 -3.46
CA LEU A 25 12.66 8.75 -3.07
C LEU A 25 11.99 9.86 -3.89
N LEU A 26 11.81 9.65 -5.19
CA LEU A 26 11.15 10.61 -6.08
C LEU A 26 9.62 10.59 -5.96
N THR A 27 9.02 9.42 -5.73
CA THR A 27 7.56 9.29 -5.60
C THR A 27 7.05 9.86 -4.28
N TYR A 28 7.79 9.68 -3.19
CA TYR A 28 7.38 10.14 -1.85
C TYR A 28 6.97 11.63 -1.74
N PRO A 29 7.76 12.60 -2.25
CA PRO A 29 7.38 14.01 -2.19
C PRO A 29 6.13 14.33 -3.04
N ILE A 30 5.93 13.61 -4.15
CA ILE A 30 4.76 13.79 -5.03
C ILE A 30 3.49 13.35 -4.28
N GLU A 31 3.52 12.19 -3.63
CA GLU A 31 2.39 11.68 -2.84
C GLU A 31 2.08 12.57 -1.62
N CYS A 32 3.10 13.13 -0.97
CA CYS A 32 2.91 14.08 0.13
C CYS A 32 2.16 15.35 -0.32
N LEU A 33 2.38 15.81 -1.56
CA LEU A 33 1.69 16.98 -2.12
C LEU A 33 0.19 16.71 -2.30
N VAL A 34 -0.16 15.55 -2.87
CA VAL A 34 -1.55 15.13 -3.08
C VAL A 34 -2.25 14.89 -1.74
N THR A 35 -1.57 14.24 -0.80
CA THR A 35 -2.13 13.99 0.54
C THR A 35 -2.42 15.31 1.27
N ARG A 36 -1.52 16.29 1.17
CA ARG A 36 -1.74 17.63 1.76
C ARG A 36 -2.96 18.31 1.17
N SER A 37 -3.14 18.30 -0.15
CA SER A 37 -4.28 18.97 -0.79
C SER A 37 -5.61 18.32 -0.39
N VAL A 38 -5.67 16.99 -0.33
CA VAL A 38 -6.85 16.25 0.14
C VAL A 38 -7.15 16.55 1.61
N LEU A 39 -6.14 16.57 2.48
CA LEU A 39 -6.33 16.85 3.91
C LEU A 39 -6.86 18.26 4.16
N LEU A 40 -6.32 19.27 3.46
CA LEU A 40 -6.80 20.65 3.54
C LEU A 40 -8.25 20.79 3.07
N GLN A 41 -8.63 20.02 2.04
CA GLN A 41 -10.00 19.99 1.54
C GLN A 41 -10.96 19.35 2.56
N VAL A 42 -10.58 18.22 3.16
CA VAL A 42 -11.39 17.54 4.19
C VAL A 42 -11.56 18.40 5.44
N LEU A 43 -10.52 19.12 5.85
CA LEU A 43 -10.56 20.02 7.01
C LEU A 43 -11.16 21.41 6.70
N ASN A 44 -11.63 21.64 5.47
CA ASN A 44 -12.15 22.92 5.00
C ASN A 44 -11.17 24.10 5.21
N ALA A 45 -9.87 23.84 5.18
CA ALA A 45 -8.79 24.78 5.48
C ALA A 45 -8.19 25.38 4.20
N TYR A 46 -9.06 25.90 3.32
CA TYR A 46 -8.71 26.33 1.96
C TYR A 46 -7.73 27.51 1.91
N HIS A 47 -7.78 28.41 2.91
CA HIS A 47 -6.92 29.59 3.00
C HIS A 47 -5.84 29.45 4.07
N SER A 48 -5.13 28.33 4.04
CA SER A 48 -4.01 28.09 4.96
C SER A 48 -2.81 28.96 4.59
N THR A 49 -2.14 29.53 5.59
CA THR A 49 -0.89 30.30 5.40
C THR A 49 0.29 29.37 5.09
N ASP A 50 1.36 29.85 4.45
CA ASP A 50 2.57 29.07 4.14
C ASP A 50 3.12 28.28 5.34
N LYS A 51 3.07 28.86 6.54
CA LYS A 51 3.49 28.20 7.79
C LYS A 51 2.62 26.99 8.14
N GLN A 52 1.33 27.05 7.87
CA GLN A 52 0.40 25.95 8.09
C GLN A 52 0.62 24.84 7.06
N HIS A 53 0.90 25.19 5.80
CA HIS A 53 1.26 24.20 4.77
C HIS A 53 2.50 23.39 5.15
N VAL A 54 3.55 24.06 5.64
CA VAL A 54 4.76 23.39 6.15
C VAL A 54 4.43 22.50 7.35
N GLY A 55 3.59 22.98 8.29
CA GLY A 55 3.15 22.21 9.44
C GLY A 55 2.43 20.91 9.06
N PHE A 56 1.49 20.96 8.10
CA PHE A 56 0.78 19.77 7.62
C PHE A 56 1.71 18.78 6.93
N THR A 57 2.61 19.25 6.05
CA THR A 57 3.58 18.36 5.40
C THR A 57 4.52 17.72 6.42
N LEU A 58 5.00 18.47 7.41
CA LEU A 58 5.84 17.92 8.48
C LEU A 58 5.09 16.87 9.29
N ALA A 59 3.82 17.12 9.64
CA ALA A 59 2.99 16.16 10.35
C ALA A 59 2.81 14.86 9.55
N ILE A 60 2.52 14.95 8.24
CA ILE A 60 2.41 13.77 7.36
C ILE A 60 3.72 12.97 7.38
N VAL A 61 4.87 13.64 7.20
CA VAL A 61 6.19 12.98 7.18
C VAL A 61 6.55 12.33 8.51
N LEU A 62 6.21 12.96 9.64
CA LEU A 62 6.46 12.40 10.96
C LEU A 62 5.61 11.17 11.22
N ILE A 63 4.34 11.19 10.83
CA ILE A 63 3.43 10.05 10.98
C ILE A 63 3.89 8.88 10.12
N THR A 64 4.22 9.10 8.85
CA THR A 64 4.73 8.05 7.96
C THR A 64 6.06 7.48 8.44
N TYR A 65 6.96 8.33 8.96
CA TYR A 65 8.21 7.88 9.58
C TYR A 65 7.95 6.99 10.80
N PHE A 66 7.01 7.38 11.67
CA PHE A 66 6.64 6.56 12.82
C PHE A 66 6.04 5.22 12.41
N ILE A 67 5.15 5.20 11.41
CA ILE A 67 4.59 3.95 10.87
C ILE A 67 5.71 3.07 10.32
N SER A 68 6.67 3.66 9.60
CA SER A 68 7.82 2.97 9.03
C SER A 68 8.70 2.29 10.09
N ILE A 69 8.98 2.96 11.22
CA ILE A 69 9.80 2.35 12.28
C ILE A 69 9.03 1.26 13.04
N THR A 70 7.70 1.33 13.10
CA THR A 70 6.88 0.33 13.80
C THR A 70 6.46 -0.86 12.92
N THR A 71 6.67 -0.78 11.60
CA THR A 71 6.15 -1.77 10.65
C THR A 71 7.27 -2.38 9.82
N ASP A 72 7.59 -3.65 10.08
CA ASP A 72 8.64 -4.37 9.34
C ASP A 72 8.14 -5.09 8.08
N CYS A 73 6.82 -5.31 7.98
CA CYS A 73 6.22 -6.15 6.94
C CYS A 73 5.52 -5.30 5.88
N LEU A 74 6.16 -5.09 4.73
CA LEU A 74 5.55 -4.36 3.61
C LEU A 74 4.30 -5.06 3.06
N GLY A 75 4.29 -6.41 3.04
CA GLY A 75 3.16 -7.20 2.55
C GLY A 75 1.83 -6.87 3.24
N VAL A 76 1.81 -6.72 4.57
CA VAL A 76 0.58 -6.40 5.32
C VAL A 76 0.07 -4.99 4.98
N VAL A 77 0.98 -4.02 4.81
CA VAL A 77 0.62 -2.64 4.43
C VAL A 77 0.03 -2.59 3.02
N LEU A 78 0.61 -3.35 2.08
CA LEU A 78 0.10 -3.45 0.71
C LEU A 78 -1.29 -4.10 0.66
N GLU A 79 -1.50 -5.17 1.42
CA GLU A 79 -2.79 -5.85 1.50
C GLU A 79 -3.87 -4.94 2.11
N LEU A 80 -3.53 -4.21 3.18
CA LEU A 80 -4.42 -3.22 3.80
C LEU A 80 -4.77 -2.08 2.84
N ASN A 81 -3.79 -1.55 2.11
CA ASN A 81 -4.01 -0.51 1.10
C ASN A 81 -4.94 -1.03 -0.02
N GLY A 82 -4.72 -2.26 -0.49
CA GLY A 82 -5.58 -2.89 -1.48
C GLY A 82 -7.03 -3.01 -1.02
N VAL A 83 -7.26 -3.51 0.19
CA VAL A 83 -8.61 -3.73 0.74
C VAL A 83 -9.31 -2.42 1.07
N LEU A 84 -8.63 -1.46 1.71
CA LEU A 84 -9.27 -0.23 2.19
C LEU A 84 -9.34 0.89 1.15
N ALA A 85 -8.35 0.99 0.24
CA ALA A 85 -8.31 2.05 -0.76
C ALA A 85 -8.68 1.53 -2.15
N ALA A 86 -7.99 0.49 -2.65
CA ALA A 86 -8.17 0.05 -4.03
C ALA A 86 -9.56 -0.54 -4.30
N VAL A 87 -10.08 -1.40 -3.42
CA VAL A 87 -11.39 -2.05 -3.61
C VAL A 87 -12.55 -1.05 -3.66
N PRO A 88 -12.70 -0.11 -2.71
CA PRO A 88 -13.76 0.90 -2.80
C PRO A 88 -13.63 1.80 -4.03
N LEU A 89 -12.42 2.23 -4.38
CA LEU A 89 -12.19 3.09 -5.54
C LEU A 89 -12.47 2.39 -6.88
N ALA A 90 -12.11 1.10 -7.00
CA ALA A 90 -12.23 0.36 -8.25
C ALA A 90 -13.62 -0.28 -8.45
N PHE A 91 -14.28 -0.73 -7.38
CA PHE A 91 -15.56 -1.45 -7.50
C PHE A 91 -16.76 -0.63 -7.03
N ILE A 92 -16.66 -0.01 -5.86
CA ILE A 92 -17.81 0.62 -5.18
C ILE A 92 -18.08 2.01 -5.76
N LEU A 93 -17.06 2.85 -5.92
CA LEU A 93 -17.19 4.23 -6.40
C LEU A 93 -17.80 4.31 -7.81
N PRO A 94 -17.29 3.60 -8.83
CA PRO A 94 -17.89 3.65 -10.17
C PRO A 94 -19.30 3.06 -10.19
N ALA A 95 -19.56 1.99 -9.43
CA ALA A 95 -20.90 1.40 -9.33
C ALA A 95 -21.91 2.36 -8.71
N LEU A 96 -21.56 3.04 -7.60
CA LEU A 96 -22.41 4.03 -6.96
C LEU A 96 -22.63 5.25 -7.85
N SER A 97 -21.59 5.71 -8.54
CA SER A 97 -21.69 6.83 -9.48
C SER A 97 -22.66 6.50 -10.62
N TYR A 98 -22.58 5.30 -11.19
CA TYR A 98 -23.51 4.84 -12.22
C TYR A 98 -24.95 4.72 -11.69
N LEU A 99 -25.14 4.15 -10.50
CA LEU A 99 -26.47 4.00 -9.87
C LEU A 99 -27.13 5.34 -9.55
N LYS A 100 -26.33 6.37 -9.22
CA LYS A 100 -26.77 7.73 -8.92
C LYS A 100 -27.08 8.56 -10.16
N LEU A 101 -26.32 8.40 -11.25
CA LEU A 101 -26.50 9.15 -12.49
C LEU A 101 -27.64 8.60 -13.35
N GLU A 102 -27.80 7.28 -13.40
CA GLU A 102 -28.84 6.65 -14.20
C GLU A 102 -30.23 6.83 -13.56
N SER A 103 -31.24 7.15 -14.36
CA SER A 103 -32.60 7.41 -13.86
C SER A 103 -33.41 6.12 -13.76
N GLY A 104 -34.20 5.94 -12.70
CA GLY A 104 -35.09 4.77 -12.52
C GLY A 104 -34.78 3.90 -11.30
N SER A 105 -35.62 2.88 -11.09
CA SER A 105 -35.57 1.99 -9.93
C SER A 105 -34.24 1.23 -9.83
N ILE A 106 -33.74 1.04 -8.60
CA ILE A 106 -32.47 0.36 -8.30
C ILE A 106 -32.47 -1.09 -8.84
N PHE A 107 -33.65 -1.71 -8.98
CA PHE A 107 -33.81 -3.08 -9.49
C PHE A 107 -34.10 -3.17 -11.00
N SER A 108 -33.87 -2.10 -11.76
CA SER A 108 -33.96 -2.16 -13.23
C SER A 108 -32.87 -3.07 -13.81
N LYS A 109 -33.17 -3.79 -14.89
CA LYS A 109 -32.22 -4.71 -15.56
C LYS A 109 -30.93 -4.03 -16.01
N GLN A 110 -30.97 -2.73 -16.25
CA GLN A 110 -29.81 -1.91 -16.62
C GLN A 110 -28.89 -1.59 -15.42
N LYS A 111 -29.44 -1.56 -14.20
CA LYS A 111 -28.70 -1.26 -12.96
C LYS A 111 -28.21 -2.50 -12.21
N LEU A 112 -28.76 -3.67 -12.51
CA LEU A 112 -28.31 -4.97 -11.97
C LEU A 112 -26.80 -5.22 -12.08
N PRO A 113 -26.12 -5.00 -13.22
CA PRO A 113 -24.68 -5.23 -13.30
C PRO A 113 -23.88 -4.31 -12.39
N ALA A 114 -24.27 -3.03 -12.27
CA ALA A 114 -23.64 -2.09 -11.35
C ALA A 114 -23.87 -2.46 -9.88
N LEU A 115 -25.09 -2.89 -9.53
CA LEU A 115 -25.40 -3.39 -8.19
C LEU A 115 -24.60 -4.65 -7.84
N GLY A 116 -24.46 -5.57 -8.81
CA GLY A 116 -23.63 -6.77 -8.67
C GLY A 116 -22.15 -6.45 -8.45
N LEU A 117 -21.62 -5.46 -9.18
CA LEU A 117 -20.24 -4.99 -9.02
C LEU A 117 -20.00 -4.38 -7.63
N ALA A 118 -20.93 -3.55 -7.14
CA ALA A 118 -20.85 -2.99 -5.80
C ALA A 118 -20.90 -4.07 -4.71
N LEU A 119 -21.83 -5.04 -4.83
CA LEU A 119 -21.95 -6.15 -3.89
C LEU A 119 -20.69 -7.01 -3.87
N PHE A 120 -20.14 -7.31 -5.05
CA PHE A 120 -18.89 -8.06 -5.17
C PHE A 120 -17.73 -7.30 -4.49
N GLY A 121 -17.61 -6.00 -4.73
CA GLY A 121 -16.60 -5.17 -4.05
C GLY A 121 -16.72 -5.20 -2.53
N VAL A 122 -17.94 -5.11 -1.99
CA VAL A 122 -18.19 -5.21 -0.53
C VAL A 122 -17.81 -6.59 0.00
N MET A 123 -18.16 -7.67 -0.70
CA MET A 123 -17.79 -9.03 -0.30
C MET A 123 -16.27 -9.23 -0.29
N VAL A 124 -15.57 -8.77 -1.34
CA VAL A 124 -14.10 -8.83 -1.42
C VAL A 124 -13.46 -8.03 -0.29
N ALA A 125 -13.94 -6.83 -0.01
CA ALA A 125 -13.44 -6.01 1.09
C ALA A 125 -13.63 -6.71 2.45
N PHE A 126 -14.79 -7.32 2.68
CA PHE A 126 -15.10 -8.03 3.91
C PHE A 126 -14.23 -9.28 4.10
N VAL A 127 -14.10 -10.10 3.07
CA VAL A 127 -13.22 -11.29 3.09
C VAL A 127 -11.77 -10.89 3.29
N GLY A 128 -11.29 -9.87 2.58
CA GLY A 128 -9.93 -9.35 2.72
C GLY A 128 -9.63 -8.83 4.13
N LEU A 129 -10.57 -8.09 4.73
CA LEU A 129 -10.42 -7.63 6.12
C LEU A 129 -10.32 -8.80 7.10
N ILE A 130 -11.14 -9.84 6.91
CA ILE A 130 -11.09 -11.06 7.73
C ILE A 130 -9.73 -11.76 7.58
N GLN A 131 -9.20 -11.90 6.35
CA GLN A 131 -7.88 -12.50 6.11
C GLN A 131 -6.78 -11.75 6.86
N ILE A 132 -6.78 -10.41 6.80
CA ILE A 132 -5.80 -9.58 7.51
C ILE A 132 -5.90 -9.79 9.03
N LEU A 133 -7.11 -9.81 9.60
CA LEU A 133 -7.31 -10.03 11.03
C LEU A 133 -6.80 -11.40 11.49
N TYR A 134 -7.08 -12.46 10.72
CA TYR A 134 -6.56 -13.79 11.00
C TYR A 134 -5.03 -13.85 10.88
N ALA A 135 -4.44 -13.16 9.91
CA ALA A 135 -2.99 -13.10 9.72
C ALA A 135 -2.28 -12.44 10.90
N ILE A 136 -2.86 -11.35 11.43
CA ILE A 136 -2.36 -10.66 12.63
C ILE A 136 -2.47 -11.57 13.85
N GLN A 137 -3.63 -12.21 14.06
CA GLN A 137 -3.86 -13.05 15.24
C GLN A 137 -3.05 -14.35 15.24
N SER A 138 -2.77 -14.91 14.06
CA SER A 138 -1.95 -16.13 13.92
C SER A 138 -0.46 -15.88 14.13
N GLY A 139 -0.06 -14.63 14.37
CA GLY A 139 1.35 -14.26 14.61
C GLY A 139 2.24 -14.39 13.37
N SER A 140 1.67 -14.67 12.18
CA SER A 140 2.40 -14.81 10.92
C SER A 140 3.15 -13.54 10.52
N VAL A 141 2.68 -12.38 10.99
CA VAL A 141 3.35 -11.08 10.84
C VAL A 141 4.73 -11.06 11.53
N SER A 142 4.92 -11.85 12.60
CA SER A 142 6.19 -11.90 13.35
C SER A 142 7.32 -12.64 12.63
N LYS A 143 7.05 -13.25 11.46
CA LYS A 143 8.06 -13.99 10.67
C LYS A 143 8.74 -13.15 9.59
N CYS A 144 8.50 -11.85 9.55
CA CYS A 144 9.24 -10.97 8.65
C CYS A 144 10.74 -11.05 9.01
N MET A 145 11.54 -11.58 8.08
CA MET A 145 12.95 -11.85 8.28
C MET A 145 13.71 -10.53 8.37
N HIS A 146 14.05 -10.13 9.60
CA HIS A 146 14.84 -8.93 9.82
C HIS A 146 16.31 -9.22 9.55
N GLY A 147 16.85 -8.71 8.44
CA GLY A 147 18.29 -8.65 8.18
C GLY A 147 19.06 -9.98 8.10
N LEU A 148 18.38 -11.12 8.06
CA LEU A 148 19.02 -12.43 7.95
C LEU A 148 19.31 -12.76 6.48
N ALA A 149 20.59 -12.89 6.15
CA ALA A 149 21.01 -13.42 4.86
C ALA A 149 20.47 -14.85 4.70
N MET A 150 19.89 -15.15 3.54
CA MET A 150 19.32 -16.46 3.31
C MET A 150 20.36 -17.58 3.36
N PRO A 151 19.97 -18.79 3.81
CA PRO A 151 20.92 -19.87 4.10
C PRO A 151 21.73 -20.32 2.89
N TYR A 152 21.24 -20.10 1.67
CA TYR A 152 22.00 -20.38 0.45
C TYR A 152 23.05 -19.32 0.09
N CYS A 153 22.95 -18.11 0.62
CA CYS A 153 23.98 -17.07 0.44
C CYS A 153 25.31 -17.40 1.14
N ASN A 154 25.26 -18.24 2.18
CA ASN A 154 26.44 -18.68 2.92
C ASN A 154 27.09 -19.94 2.34
N LYS A 155 26.38 -20.70 1.49
CA LYS A 155 26.90 -21.96 0.92
C LYS A 155 27.83 -21.74 -0.27
N THR A 156 27.73 -20.60 -0.95
CA THR A 156 28.53 -20.24 -2.13
C THR A 156 29.97 -19.89 -1.81
N GLN A 157 30.26 -19.43 -0.59
CA GLN A 157 31.63 -19.12 -0.14
C GLN A 157 32.48 -20.36 0.17
N LEU A 158 31.88 -21.56 0.33
CA LEU A 158 32.61 -22.80 0.62
C LEU A 158 32.94 -23.64 -0.63
N ASN A 159 32.24 -23.45 -1.74
CA ASN A 159 32.50 -24.19 -2.99
C ASN A 159 33.04 -23.31 -4.14
N GLY A 160 33.07 -21.98 -4.01
CA GLY A 160 33.53 -21.06 -5.05
C GLY A 160 35.03 -20.82 -5.13
N THR A 161 35.83 -21.32 -4.18
CA THR A 161 37.31 -21.22 -4.16
C THR A 161 38.02 -22.57 -4.28
N ARG A 162 37.43 -23.51 -5.03
CA ARG A 162 38.13 -24.69 -5.57
C ARG A 162 37.78 -24.88 -7.04
N ASN A 163 38.45 -24.13 -7.90
CA ASN A 163 39.28 -24.61 -9.00
C ASN A 163 39.72 -23.44 -9.86
#